data_AF-A0A418Y7J7-F1
#
_entry.id   AF-A0A418Y7J7-F1
#
_cell.length_a   1.000
_cell.length_b   1.000
_cell.length_c   1.000
_cell.angle_alpha   90.00
_cell.angle_beta   90.00
_cell.angle_gamma   90.00
#
_symmetry.space_group_name_H-M   'P 1'
#
loop_
_entity.id
_entity.type
_entity.pdbx_description
1 polymer ?
#
loop_
_entity_poly.entity_id
_entity_poly.type
_entity_poly.pdbx_seq_one_letter_code
_entity_poly.pdbx_strand_id
1 'polypeptide(L)'
;MMDVAGQAIGTVHGYRHPELEKALGSGFVRDDGPTTEASLRKLAIGRMQHAITSEDIYLYRTRHGDLPLTLHPPLVIKRYMTHCAVAPRGRITVAEVNAGIAKMARDDTIAKILARYR
;
A
#
# COMPACT_ATOMS: atom_id res chain seq x y z
N MET A 1 -9.60 15.37 4.98
CA MET A 1 -10.07 14.16 4.25
C MET A 1 -11.24 14.47 3.34
N MET A 2 -12.18 15.35 3.74
CA MET A 2 -13.17 15.91 2.80
C MET A 2 -12.54 16.68 1.62
N ASP A 3 -11.31 17.16 1.78
CA ASP A 3 -10.59 17.99 0.80
C ASP A 3 -10.29 17.28 -0.54
N VAL A 4 -10.38 15.94 -0.58
CA VAL A 4 -10.19 15.14 -1.80
C VAL A 4 -11.51 14.59 -2.37
N ALA A 5 -12.65 14.92 -1.77
CA ALA A 5 -13.95 14.49 -2.27
C ALA A 5 -14.23 15.07 -3.68
N GLY A 6 -14.69 14.22 -4.60
CA GLY A 6 -14.96 14.60 -5.99
C GLY A 6 -13.72 14.71 -6.88
N GLN A 7 -12.51 14.55 -6.33
CA GLN A 7 -11.27 14.58 -7.08
C GLN A 7 -10.85 13.16 -7.46
N ALA A 8 -10.22 13.00 -8.62
CA ALA A 8 -9.71 11.71 -9.07
C ALA A 8 -8.55 11.23 -8.18
N ILE A 9 -8.71 10.04 -7.61
CA ILE A 9 -7.71 9.39 -6.76
C ILE A 9 -7.20 8.12 -7.45
N GLY A 10 -5.89 8.07 -7.70
CA GLY A 10 -5.22 6.89 -8.24
C GLY A 10 -5.40 5.68 -7.35
N THR A 11 -5.97 4.61 -7.91
CA THR A 11 -6.27 3.34 -7.25
C THR A 11 -5.76 2.18 -8.10
N VAL A 12 -5.78 0.95 -7.57
CA VAL A 12 -5.42 -0.26 -8.32
C VAL A 12 -6.68 -1.05 -8.63
N HIS A 13 -6.80 -1.48 -9.88
CA HIS A 13 -7.92 -2.28 -10.34
C HIS A 13 -8.11 -3.54 -9.45
N GLY A 14 -9.35 -3.79 -9.03
CA GLY A 14 -9.70 -4.92 -8.15
C GLY A 14 -9.38 -4.72 -6.66
N TYR A 15 -8.68 -3.65 -6.27
CA TYR A 15 -8.42 -3.35 -4.86
C TYR A 15 -9.57 -2.57 -4.22
N ARG A 16 -9.90 -2.91 -2.97
CA ARG A 16 -10.97 -2.25 -2.20
C ARG A 16 -10.38 -1.32 -1.15
N HIS A 17 -11.06 -0.20 -0.92
CA HIS A 17 -10.67 0.79 0.08
C HIS A 17 -11.87 1.13 0.98
N PRO A 18 -12.31 0.20 1.85
CA PRO A 18 -13.56 0.35 2.61
C PRO A 18 -13.61 1.64 3.44
N GLU A 19 -12.47 2.09 3.97
CA GLU A 19 -12.37 3.31 4.77
C GLU A 19 -12.66 4.57 3.93
N LEU A 20 -12.15 4.62 2.70
CA LEU A 20 -12.40 5.73 1.78
C LEU A 20 -13.79 5.64 1.15
N GLU A 21 -14.23 4.44 0.81
CA GLU A 21 -15.60 4.18 0.34
C GLU A 21 -16.61 4.69 1.38
N LYS A 22 -16.37 4.44 2.67
CA LYS A 22 -17.21 4.95 3.77
C LYS A 22 -17.06 6.45 3.98
N ALA A 23 -15.84 6.98 3.97
CA ALA A 23 -15.57 8.38 4.32
C ALA A 23 -15.98 9.37 3.23
N LEU A 24 -15.82 9.00 1.96
CA LEU A 24 -16.07 9.89 0.81
C LEU A 24 -17.38 9.55 0.10
N GLY A 25 -17.92 8.33 0.25
CA GLY A 25 -19.17 7.91 -0.39
C GLY A 25 -19.13 8.12 -1.90
N SER A 26 -20.15 8.83 -2.44
CA SER A 26 -20.22 9.20 -3.85
C SER A 26 -19.10 10.15 -4.30
N GLY A 27 -18.41 10.79 -3.36
CA GLY A 27 -17.23 11.61 -3.62
C GLY A 27 -15.95 10.81 -3.83
N PHE A 28 -15.96 9.48 -3.70
CA PHE A 28 -14.79 8.65 -3.99
C PHE A 28 -14.64 8.41 -5.49
N VAL A 29 -13.99 9.35 -6.19
CA VAL A 29 -13.75 9.24 -7.64
C VAL A 29 -12.44 8.47 -7.88
N ARG A 30 -12.56 7.23 -8.33
CA ARG A 30 -11.42 6.34 -8.59
C ARG A 30 -10.86 6.52 -10.00
N ASP A 31 -9.53 6.63 -10.12
CA ASP A 31 -8.77 6.40 -11.36
C ASP A 31 -8.00 5.08 -11.20
N ASP A 32 -8.64 3.97 -11.57
CA ASP A 32 -8.07 2.63 -11.44
C ASP A 32 -6.97 2.40 -12.48
N GLY A 33 -5.76 2.14 -12.01
CA GLY A 33 -4.62 1.72 -12.81
C GLY A 33 -4.25 0.25 -12.63
N PRO A 34 -3.32 -0.27 -13.44
CA PRO A 34 -2.85 -1.65 -13.34
C PRO A 34 -1.99 -1.89 -12.10
N THR A 35 -1.29 -0.87 -11.59
CA THR A 35 -0.37 -0.97 -10.45
C THR A 35 -0.28 0.36 -9.69
N THR A 36 0.15 0.30 -8.43
CA THR A 36 0.44 1.50 -7.61
C THR A 36 1.49 2.38 -8.29
N GLU A 37 2.47 1.77 -8.94
CA GLU A 37 3.52 2.42 -9.72
C GLU A 37 3.00 3.32 -10.81
N ALA A 38 1.97 2.88 -11.55
CA ALA A 38 1.39 3.66 -12.61
C ALA A 38 0.80 4.96 -12.05
N SER A 39 0.11 4.88 -10.91
CA SER A 39 -0.46 6.04 -10.22
C SER A 39 0.63 6.97 -9.68
N LEU A 40 1.68 6.43 -9.05
CA LEU A 40 2.80 7.24 -8.55
C LEU A 40 3.58 7.95 -9.67
N ARG A 41 3.72 7.33 -10.85
CA ARG A 41 4.31 7.99 -12.02
C ARG A 41 3.44 9.13 -12.54
N LYS A 42 2.11 8.94 -12.63
CA LYS A 42 1.17 10.02 -12.99
C LYS A 42 1.29 11.19 -12.00
N LEU A 43 1.39 10.88 -10.70
CA LEU A 43 1.57 11.86 -9.63
C LEU A 43 2.88 12.65 -9.79
N ALA A 44 4.00 11.97 -10.06
CA ALA A 44 5.32 12.61 -10.24
C ALA A 44 5.38 13.61 -11.40
N ILE A 45 4.60 13.40 -12.46
CA ILE A 45 4.55 14.28 -13.64
C ILE A 45 3.33 15.21 -13.64
N GLY A 46 2.60 15.31 -12.52
CA GLY A 46 1.45 16.22 -12.36
C GLY A 46 0.18 15.82 -13.13
N ARG A 47 0.16 14.64 -13.79
CA ARG A 47 -1.04 14.10 -14.46
C ARG A 47 -2.11 13.62 -13.49
N MET A 48 -1.78 13.53 -12.20
CA MET A 48 -2.65 13.13 -11.10
C MET A 48 -2.25 13.93 -9.87
N GLN A 49 -3.22 14.27 -9.01
CA GLN A 49 -2.98 15.06 -7.80
C GLN A 49 -3.02 14.20 -6.53
N HIS A 50 -3.72 13.05 -6.57
CA HIS A 50 -3.90 12.16 -5.42
C HIS A 50 -3.77 10.70 -5.86
N ALA A 51 -3.06 9.90 -5.07
CA ALA A 51 -2.95 8.46 -5.26
C ALA A 51 -2.93 7.76 -3.91
N ILE A 52 -3.50 6.56 -3.85
CA ILE A 52 -3.40 5.68 -2.68
C ILE A 52 -2.22 4.73 -2.88
N THR A 53 -1.35 4.69 -1.88
CA THR A 53 -0.21 3.76 -1.82
C THR A 53 0.01 3.34 -0.37
N SER A 54 0.74 2.25 -0.17
CA SER A 54 1.30 1.93 1.12
C SER A 54 2.58 2.74 1.38
N GLU A 55 2.88 2.96 2.66
CA GLU A 55 4.04 3.74 3.12
C GLU A 55 5.36 3.11 2.69
N ASP A 56 5.47 1.79 2.72
CA ASP A 56 6.67 1.05 2.31
C ASP A 56 6.99 1.21 0.82
N ILE A 57 5.98 1.12 -0.06
CA ILE A 57 6.16 1.36 -1.51
C ILE A 57 6.61 2.80 -1.75
N TYR A 58 5.98 3.76 -1.08
CA TYR A 58 6.34 5.18 -1.19
C TYR A 58 7.80 5.42 -0.76
N LEU A 59 8.16 4.98 0.45
CA LEU A 59 9.50 5.19 1.01
C LEU A 59 10.58 4.49 0.19
N TYR A 60 10.32 3.28 -0.30
CA TYR A 60 11.25 2.53 -1.14
C TYR A 60 11.58 3.29 -2.44
N ARG A 61 10.56 3.80 -3.12
CA ARG A 61 10.73 4.54 -4.38
C ARG A 61 11.42 5.88 -4.20
N THR A 62 11.00 6.65 -3.19
CA THR A 62 11.65 7.92 -2.86
C THR A 62 13.14 7.73 -2.58
N ARG A 63 13.55 6.65 -1.90
CA ARG A 63 14.98 6.33 -1.69
C ARG A 63 15.71 5.93 -2.96
N HIS A 64 15.08 5.16 -3.83
CA HIS A 64 15.69 4.76 -5.10
C HIS A 64 15.80 5.89 -6.12
N GLY A 65 15.19 7.05 -5.87
CA GLY A 65 15.29 8.24 -6.72
C GLY A 65 14.55 8.10 -8.05
N ASP A 66 13.73 7.07 -8.22
CA ASP A 66 12.99 6.79 -9.46
C ASP A 66 11.72 7.64 -9.60
N LEU A 67 11.36 8.39 -8.56
CA LEU A 67 10.20 9.28 -8.52
C LEU A 67 10.51 10.56 -7.73
N PRO A 68 10.82 11.70 -8.41
CA PRO A 68 10.93 13.00 -7.75
C PRO A 68 9.53 13.49 -7.39
N LEU A 69 9.03 13.06 -6.24
CA LEU A 69 7.70 13.38 -5.74
C LEU A 69 7.79 14.54 -4.74
N THR A 70 7.41 15.74 -5.15
CA THR A 70 7.12 16.83 -4.21
C THR A 70 5.69 16.66 -3.72
N LEU A 71 5.52 16.04 -2.55
CA LEU A 71 4.19 15.74 -1.98
C LEU A 71 3.89 16.58 -0.75
N HIS A 72 2.59 16.83 -0.55
CA HIS A 72 2.09 17.15 0.77
C HIS A 72 2.35 15.98 1.74
N PRO A 73 2.42 16.25 3.06
CA PRO A 73 2.50 15.18 4.07
C PRO A 73 1.44 14.09 3.82
N PRO A 74 1.81 12.79 3.82
CA PRO A 74 0.87 11.72 3.55
C PRO A 74 -0.30 11.70 4.52
N LEU A 75 -1.52 11.57 3.99
CA LEU A 75 -2.72 11.32 4.80
C LEU A 75 -2.82 9.82 5.10
N VAL A 76 -2.66 9.45 6.37
CA VAL A 76 -2.81 8.05 6.80
C VAL A 76 -4.29 7.67 6.83
N ILE A 77 -4.70 6.84 5.88
CA ILE A 77 -6.09 6.32 5.80
C ILE A 77 -6.31 5.18 6.79
N LYS A 78 -5.35 4.25 6.88
CA LYS A 78 -5.41 3.08 7.76
C LYS A 78 -4.03 2.51 8.01
N ARG A 79 -3.86 1.91 9.19
CA ARG A 79 -2.74 0.99 9.47
C ARG A 79 -3.26 -0.44 9.47
N TYR A 80 -2.58 -1.32 8.76
CA TYR A 80 -2.88 -2.75 8.73
C TYR A 80 -1.64 -3.55 9.06
N MET A 81 -1.84 -4.70 9.70
CA MET A 81 -0.80 -5.70 9.88
C MET A 81 -0.86 -6.65 8.68
N THR A 82 0.27 -6.86 8.02
CA THR A 82 0.35 -7.78 6.88
C THR A 82 0.34 -9.22 7.39
N HIS A 83 -0.42 -10.08 6.71
CA HIS A 83 -0.55 -11.50 7.03
C HIS A 83 -0.33 -12.37 5.79
N CYS A 84 0.05 -13.62 6.01
CA CYS A 84 0.07 -14.63 4.95
C CYS A 84 -1.30 -15.30 4.85
N ALA A 85 -1.92 -15.25 3.67
CA ALA A 85 -3.12 -16.02 3.39
C ALA A 85 -2.76 -17.48 3.12
N VAL A 86 -3.53 -18.41 3.72
CA VAL A 86 -3.34 -19.85 3.57
C VAL A 86 -4.59 -20.44 2.95
N ALA A 87 -4.42 -21.32 1.96
CA ALA A 87 -5.55 -21.98 1.31
C ALA A 87 -6.31 -22.85 2.34
N PRO A 88 -7.65 -22.76 2.42
CA PRO A 88 -8.43 -23.51 3.42
C PRO A 88 -8.23 -25.04 3.35
N ARG A 89 -7.90 -25.56 2.17
CA ARG A 89 -7.61 -26.99 1.92
C ARG A 89 -6.16 -27.23 1.51
N GLY A 90 -5.25 -26.34 1.90
CA GLY A 90 -3.82 -26.47 1.66
C GLY A 90 -3.17 -27.51 2.57
N ARG A 91 -1.95 -27.94 2.22
CA ARG A 91 -1.15 -28.87 3.04
C ARG A 91 -0.54 -28.21 4.27
N ILE A 92 -0.31 -26.91 4.20
CA ILE A 92 0.28 -26.11 5.28
C ILE A 92 -0.85 -25.40 5.99
N THR A 93 -0.87 -25.47 7.31
CA THR A 93 -1.85 -24.82 8.17
C THR A 93 -1.44 -23.39 8.54
N VAL A 94 -2.41 -22.58 8.95
CA VAL A 94 -2.16 -21.25 9.52
C VAL A 94 -1.22 -21.33 10.74
N ALA A 95 -1.34 -22.38 11.56
CA ALA A 95 -0.50 -22.59 12.73
C ALA A 95 0.97 -22.81 12.33
N GLU A 96 1.23 -23.62 11.32
CA GLU A 96 2.59 -23.86 10.81
C GLU A 96 3.22 -22.60 10.21
N VAL A 97 2.45 -21.83 9.42
CA VAL A 97 2.92 -20.53 8.89
C VAL A 97 3.26 -19.57 10.03
N ASN A 98 2.38 -19.44 11.03
CA ASN A 98 2.61 -18.57 12.18
C ASN A 98 3.82 -19.01 13.00
N ALA A 99 4.04 -20.32 13.18
CA ALA A 99 5.21 -20.84 13.87
C ALA A 99 6.51 -20.49 13.11
N GLY A 100 6.49 -20.58 11.78
CA GLY A 100 7.59 -20.16 10.91
C GLY A 100 7.88 -18.66 11.04
N ILE A 101 6.86 -17.81 10.93
CA ILE A 101 6.98 -16.36 11.10
C ILE A 101 7.55 -16.03 12.49
N ALA A 102 7.04 -16.68 13.55
CA ALA A 102 7.52 -16.45 14.91
C ALA A 102 8.99 -16.86 15.09
N LYS A 103 9.42 -17.96 14.44
CA LYS A 103 10.83 -18.35 14.44
C LYS A 103 11.70 -17.30 13.73
N MET A 104 11.30 -16.87 12.53
CA MET A 104 12.00 -15.83 11.75
C MET A 104 12.05 -14.47 12.45
N ALA A 105 11.06 -14.17 13.29
CA ALA A 105 11.06 -12.98 14.12
C ALA A 105 12.05 -13.09 15.28
N ARG A 106 12.17 -14.28 15.91
CA ARG A 106 13.08 -14.51 17.05
C ARG A 106 14.56 -14.56 16.65
N ASP A 107 14.89 -14.98 15.43
CA ASP A 107 16.27 -15.11 14.94
C ASP A 107 16.74 -13.94 14.05
N ASP A 108 15.99 -12.82 14.09
CA ASP A 108 16.21 -11.59 13.32
C ASP A 108 16.17 -11.76 11.80
N THR A 109 15.70 -12.90 11.28
CA THR A 109 15.58 -13.10 9.83
C THR A 109 14.70 -12.04 9.18
N ILE A 110 13.56 -11.70 9.80
CA ILE A 110 12.67 -10.64 9.27
C ILE A 110 13.38 -9.28 9.27
N ALA A 111 14.07 -8.94 10.35
CA ALA A 111 14.80 -7.67 10.46
C ALA A 111 15.92 -7.57 9.39
N LYS A 112 16.68 -8.65 9.18
CA LYS A 112 17.73 -8.73 8.14
C LYS A 112 17.17 -8.61 6.73
N ILE A 113 15.99 -9.18 6.46
CA ILE A 113 15.31 -9.01 5.17
C ILE A 113 14.95 -7.53 4.98
N LEU A 114 14.28 -6.93 5.96
CA LEU A 114 13.81 -5.54 5.87
C LEU A 114 14.97 -4.54 5.76
N ALA A 115 16.11 -4.80 6.40
CA ALA A 115 17.30 -3.95 6.31
C ALA A 115 17.87 -3.82 4.88
N ARG A 116 17.52 -4.72 3.96
CA ARG A 116 17.92 -4.62 2.54
C ARG A 116 17.01 -3.68 1.73
N TYR A 117 15.81 -3.38 2.25
CA TYR A 117 14.80 -2.55 1.59
C TYR A 117 14.58 -1.21 2.30
N ARG A 118 15.08 -1.06 3.53
CA ARG A 118 15.19 0.20 4.28
C ARG A 118 16.44 0.94 3.85
#